data_AF-A0A920KMS6-F1
#
_entry.id   AF-A0A920KMS6-F1
#
_cell.length_a   1.000
_cell.length_b   1.000
_cell.length_c   1.000
_cell.angle_alpha   90.00
_cell.angle_beta   90.00
_cell.angle_gamma   90.00
#
_symmetry.space_group_name_H-M   'P 1'
#
loop_
_entity.id
_entity.type
_entity.pdbx_description
1 polymer ?
#
loop_
_entity_poly.entity_id
_entity_poly.type
_entity_poly.pdbx_seq_one_letter_code
_entity_poly.pdbx_strand_id
1 'polypeptide(L)' 'MSPVFTGGGGSIPVVEAFKTLLNMDTVLIGFALDDDRIHSPNEKYNISSYVKGIKTWARVIAKYQ' A
#
# COMPACT_ATOMS: atom_id res chain seq x y z
N MET A 1 -16.65 3.65 2.61
CA MET A 1 -15.74 4.52 1.82
C MET A 1 -15.05 3.62 0.82
N SER A 2 -15.08 3.98 -0.45
CA SER A 2 -14.41 3.23 -1.52
C SER A 2 -12.91 3.54 -1.53
N PRO A 3 -12.04 2.62 -1.96
CA PRO A 3 -10.62 2.90 -2.11
C PRO A 3 -10.40 4.00 -3.17
N VAL A 4 -9.33 4.76 -3.00
CA VAL A 4 -8.89 5.76 -3.98
C VAL A 4 -7.73 5.17 -4.78
N PHE A 5 -7.83 5.18 -6.11
CA PHE A 5 -6.72 4.86 -6.98
C PHE A 5 -5.89 6.12 -7.20
N THR A 6 -4.59 6.03 -6.95
CA THR A 6 -3.66 7.15 -7.09
C THR A 6 -2.35 6.67 -7.67
N GLY A 7 -1.65 7.56 -8.38
CA GLY A 7 -0.22 7.42 -8.63
C GLY A 7 0.59 7.88 -7.43
N GLY A 8 1.84 7.41 -7.32
CA GLY A 8 2.81 7.85 -6.32
C GLY A 8 4.15 8.15 -6.97
N GLY A 9 4.92 9.07 -6.41
CA GLY A 9 6.27 9.42 -6.90
C GLY A 9 7.38 8.49 -6.40
N GLY A 10 7.08 7.57 -5.48
CA GLY A 10 8.03 6.59 -4.97
C GLY A 10 8.22 5.40 -5.90
N SER A 11 9.39 4.76 -5.82
CA SER A 11 9.74 3.62 -6.68
C SER A 11 9.69 2.31 -5.89
N ILE A 12 9.00 1.30 -6.44
CA ILE A 12 8.97 -0.08 -5.92
C ILE A 12 9.32 -1.03 -7.09
N PRO A 13 10.62 -1.30 -7.35
CA PRO A 13 11.06 -1.99 -8.56
C PRO A 13 10.49 -3.41 -8.76
N VAL A 14 10.12 -4.10 -7.68
CA VAL A 14 9.57 -5.46 -7.78
C VAL A 14 8.25 -5.50 -8.55
N VAL A 15 7.49 -4.40 -8.60
CA VAL A 15 6.24 -4.32 -9.39
C VAL A 15 6.52 -4.55 -10.88
N GLU A 16 7.59 -3.96 -11.40
CA GLU A 16 8.03 -4.17 -12.78
C GLU A 16 8.49 -5.62 -12.99
N ALA A 17 9.21 -6.19 -12.02
CA ALA A 17 9.68 -7.57 -12.09
C ALA A 17 8.50 -8.56 -12.18
N PHE A 18 7.42 -8.36 -11.41
CA PHE A 18 6.20 -9.18 -11.52
C PHE A 18 5.60 -9.11 -12.92
N LYS A 19 5.55 -7.92 -13.52
CA LYS A 19 4.98 -7.76 -14.85
C LYS A 19 5.85 -8.42 -15.93
N THR A 20 7.15 -8.22 -15.87
CA THR A 20 8.10 -8.66 -16.92
C THR A 20 8.44 -10.14 -16.85
N LEU A 21 8.60 -10.69 -15.64
CA LEU A 21 9.03 -12.08 -15.44
C LEU A 21 7.86 -13.05 -15.33
N LEU A 22 6.73 -12.62 -14.76
CA LEU A 22 5.59 -13.48 -14.45
C LEU A 22 4.33 -13.12 -15.25
N ASN A 23 4.36 -12.04 -16.04
CA ASN A 23 3.19 -11.50 -16.73
C ASN A 23 2.00 -11.25 -15.78
N MET A 24 2.28 -10.84 -14.54
CA MET A 24 1.26 -10.59 -13.51
C MET A 24 1.02 -9.11 -13.31
N ASP A 25 -0.27 -8.73 -13.25
CA ASP A 25 -0.66 -7.41 -12.79
C ASP A 25 -0.62 -7.35 -11.26
N THR A 26 -0.15 -6.23 -10.72
CA THR A 26 0.03 -6.02 -9.28
C THR A 26 -0.81 -4.85 -8.80
N VAL A 27 -1.43 -4.99 -7.64
CA VAL A 27 -2.08 -3.88 -6.94
C VAL A 27 -1.24 -3.53 -5.72
N LEU A 28 -0.82 -2.27 -5.62
CA LEU A 28 -0.20 -1.72 -4.42
C LEU A 28 -1.29 -1.21 -3.48
N ILE A 29 -1.26 -1.65 -2.22
CA ILE A 29 -2.22 -1.24 -1.19
C ILE A 29 -1.42 -0.60 -0.04
N GLY A 30 -1.70 0.67 0.23
CA GLY A 30 -1.07 1.44 1.29
C GLY A 30 -2.08 2.20 2.14
N PHE A 31 -1.68 2.57 3.35
CA PHE A 31 -2.50 3.35 4.30
C PHE A 31 -1.73 4.53 4.89
N ALA A 32 -0.57 4.85 4.29
CA ALA A 32 0.21 6.00 4.67
C ALA A 32 -0.53 7.29 4.32
N LEU A 33 -0.35 8.32 5.14
CA LEU A 33 -0.85 9.67 4.88
C LEU A 33 0.30 10.57 4.41
N ASP A 34 -0.05 11.66 3.72
CA ASP A 34 0.93 12.62 3.19
C ASP A 34 1.84 13.21 4.29
N ASP A 35 1.38 13.25 5.54
CA ASP A 35 2.10 13.76 6.70
C ASP A 35 2.91 12.70 7.48
N ASP A 36 2.99 11.46 6.99
CA ASP A 36 3.75 10.40 7.65
C ASP A 36 5.27 10.61 7.54
N ARG A 37 5.75 11.45 6.61
CA ARG A 37 7.16 11.87 6.47
C ARG A 37 8.14 10.71 6.30
N ILE A 38 7.78 9.74 5.46
CA ILE A 38 8.63 8.58 5.14
C ILE A 38 10.03 9.07 4.73
N HIS A 39 11.06 8.59 5.42
CA HIS A 39 12.47 8.98 5.24
C HIS A 39 12.83 10.40 5.69
N SER A 40 12.08 11.00 6.62
CA SER A 40 12.34 12.35 7.15
C SER A 40 12.18 12.42 8.68
N PRO A 41 12.72 13.45 9.36
CA PRO A 41 12.56 13.60 10.80
C PRO A 41 11.08 13.72 11.24
N ASN A 42 10.78 13.11 12.39
CA ASN A 42 9.42 12.92 12.90
C ASN A 42 8.54 12.09 11.96
N GLU A 43 9.13 11.11 11.27
CA GLU A 43 8.38 10.03 10.63
C GLU A 43 7.43 9.41 11.66
N LYS A 44 6.17 9.27 11.27
CA LYS A 44 5.11 8.76 12.14
C LYS A 44 4.17 7.86 11.37
N TYR A 45 3.38 7.11 12.12
CA TYR A 45 2.29 6.34 11.55
C TYR A 45 1.02 6.52 12.38
N ASN A 46 -0.10 6.78 11.72
CA ASN A 46 -1.36 7.00 12.40
C ASN A 46 -1.91 5.68 12.98
N ILE A 47 -2.28 5.66 14.27
CA ILE A 47 -2.88 4.48 14.93
C ILE A 47 -4.16 4.05 14.20
N SER A 48 -4.92 5.02 13.67
CA SER A 48 -6.12 4.74 12.86
C SER A 48 -5.77 4.00 11.56
N SER A 49 -4.70 4.38 10.86
CA SER A 49 -4.18 3.68 9.68
C SER A 49 -3.69 2.28 10.04
N TYR A 50 -3.00 2.11 11.17
CA TYR A 50 -2.57 0.80 11.66
C TYR A 50 -3.73 -0.17 11.89
N VAL A 51 -4.70 0.24 12.72
CA VAL A 51 -5.84 -0.63 13.09
C VAL A 51 -6.74 -0.90 11.88
N LYS A 52 -7.01 0.11 11.04
CA LYS A 52 -7.84 -0.08 9.85
C LYS A 52 -7.10 -0.87 8.76
N GLY A 53 -5.79 -0.67 8.62
CA GLY A 53 -4.94 -1.39 7.67
C GLY A 53 -4.94 -2.89 7.93
N ILE A 54 -4.80 -3.31 9.21
CA ILE A 54 -4.92 -4.73 9.61
C ILE A 54 -6.26 -5.31 9.18
N LYS A 55 -7.36 -4.60 9.48
CA LYS A 55 -8.72 -5.03 9.09
C LYS A 55 -8.90 -5.08 7.58
N THR A 56 -8.25 -4.18 6.83
CA THR A 56 -8.30 -4.18 5.37
C THR A 56 -7.56 -5.40 4.80
N TRP A 57 -6.34 -5.68 5.26
CA TRP A 57 -5.59 -6.86 4.82
C TRP A 57 -6.32 -8.17 5.12
N ALA A 58 -6.92 -8.30 6.30
CA ALA A 58 -7.76 -9.47 6.61
C ALA A 58 -8.89 -9.68 5.59
N ARG A 59 -9.54 -8.60 5.13
CA ARG A 59 -10.60 -8.68 4.11
C ARG A 59 -10.07 -8.95 2.70
N VAL A 60 -8.91 -8.39 2.34
CA VAL A 60 -8.27 -8.66 1.04
C VAL A 60 -7.91 -10.12 0.96
N ILE A 61 -7.21 -10.64 1.97
CA ILE A 61 -6.82 -12.05 2.03
C ILE A 61 -8.05 -12.95 1.99
N ALA A 62 -9.05 -12.70 2.85
CA ALA A 62 -10.28 -13.51 2.87
C ALA A 62 -11.09 -13.48 1.56
N LYS A 63 -10.86 -12.50 0.68
CA LYS A 63 -11.55 -12.38 -0.61
C LYS A 63 -10.78 -13.00 -1.77
N TYR A 64 -9.45 -13.05 -1.68
CA TYR A 64 -8.57 -13.39 -2.81
C TYR A 64 -7.61 -14.57 -2.53
N GLN A 65 -7.60 -15.13 -1.32
CA GLN A 65 -7.19 -16.53 -1.07
C GLN A 65 -8.42 -17.44 -1.10
#